data_AF-A0A3M2D1L3-F1
#
_entry.id   AF-A0A3M2D1L3-F1
#
_cell.length_a   1.000
_cell.length_b   1.000
_cell.length_c   1.000
_cell.angle_alpha   90.00
_cell.angle_beta   90.00
_cell.angle_gamma   90.00
#
_symmetry.space_group_name_H-M   'P 1'
#
loop_
_entity.id
_entity.type
_entity.pdbx_description
1 polymer ?
#
loop_
_entity_poly.entity_id
_entity_poly.type
_entity_poly.pdbx_seq_one_letter_code
_entity_poly.pdbx_strand_id
1 'polypeptide(L)'
;MNRRKFKFLVFLVAFCLLFSFAESKAQTKARKRSPKKTSEKTVNPREETQPSKTEPATGPIPQKKNQRSGDSLQETRNSQKIEAPLSEGVENSGKYKYLYEFESPKHFYITRIQIEHDESGKGKITFWKKDLDEEISEPINLSKTALEKINSLFQALNFLNSNEEYQSTERNYSHLGTTKISLKTPEKERSVQFNWSERKEARALADEYRKISNQFIWQFEINLARENQPLDAPRLMDRLDSYLKRNEISDPLQMLPLLEELVNDERIPLIARNHAKRLVEQIKKTK
;
A
#
# COMPACT_ATOMS: atom_id res chain seq x y z
N MET A 1 -75.01 -7.62 -10.16
CA MET A 1 -73.92 -6.87 -9.48
C MET A 1 -72.78 -7.84 -9.13
N ASN A 2 -71.48 -7.52 -9.20
CA ASN A 2 -70.82 -6.28 -9.65
C ASN A 2 -69.51 -6.55 -10.43
N ARG A 3 -69.51 -6.21 -11.73
CA ARG A 3 -68.37 -6.34 -12.67
C ARG A 3 -67.36 -5.19 -12.54
N ARG A 4 -66.67 -5.02 -11.40
CA ARG A 4 -65.74 -3.87 -11.19
C ARG A 4 -64.26 -4.18 -10.91
N LYS A 5 -63.82 -5.44 -10.83
CA LYS A 5 -62.42 -5.79 -10.49
C LYS A 5 -61.54 -6.32 -11.64
N PHE A 6 -62.05 -6.43 -12.87
CA PHE A 6 -61.34 -7.12 -13.98
C PHE A 6 -60.82 -6.20 -15.11
N LYS A 7 -60.81 -4.87 -14.93
CA LYS A 7 -60.42 -3.90 -15.98
C LYS A 7 -59.14 -3.09 -15.73
N PHE A 8 -58.40 -3.36 -14.65
CA PHE A 8 -57.16 -2.65 -14.32
C PHE A 8 -55.86 -3.42 -14.64
N LEU A 9 -55.95 -4.70 -15.06
CA LEU A 9 -54.78 -5.55 -15.31
C LEU A 9 -54.34 -5.61 -16.79
N VAL A 10 -55.00 -4.89 -17.69
CA VAL A 10 -54.79 -5.01 -19.16
C VAL A 10 -54.18 -3.74 -19.79
N PHE A 11 -53.99 -2.65 -19.02
CA PHE A 11 -53.61 -1.34 -19.56
C PHE A 11 -52.14 -0.93 -19.32
N LEU A 12 -51.26 -1.82 -18.84
CA LEU A 12 -49.84 -1.53 -18.58
C LEU A 12 -48.85 -2.40 -19.38
N VAL A 13 -49.27 -2.95 -20.52
CA VAL A 13 -48.43 -3.80 -21.40
C VAL A 13 -48.28 -3.21 -22.82
N ALA A 14 -48.89 -2.05 -23.08
CA ALA A 14 -49.01 -1.46 -24.43
C ALA A 14 -48.44 -0.03 -24.56
N PHE A 15 -47.44 0.34 -23.76
CA PHE A 15 -46.73 1.62 -23.90
C PHE A 15 -45.22 1.45 -23.70
N CYS A 16 -44.43 2.14 -24.53
CA CYS A 16 -42.96 2.16 -24.53
C CYS A 16 -42.19 0.92 -25.05
N LEU A 17 -42.75 0.20 -26.03
CA LEU A 17 -41.96 -0.58 -27.01
C LEU A 17 -41.43 0.32 -28.16
N LEU A 18 -40.87 1.49 -27.83
CA LEU A 18 -40.31 2.45 -28.79
C LEU A 18 -39.11 3.21 -28.19
N PHE A 19 -37.99 2.52 -27.98
CA PHE A 19 -36.67 3.16 -28.07
C PHE A 19 -35.73 2.24 -28.86
N SER A 20 -35.54 2.62 -30.12
CA SER A 20 -34.74 1.87 -31.10
C SER A 20 -33.25 1.95 -30.80
N PHE A 21 -32.56 0.89 -31.20
CA PHE A 21 -31.11 0.73 -31.21
C PHE A 21 -30.36 1.98 -31.71
N ALA A 22 -29.39 2.43 -30.91
CA ALA A 22 -28.26 3.23 -31.37
C ALA A 22 -26.97 2.39 -31.28
N GLU A 23 -26.68 1.62 -32.35
CA GLU A 23 -25.42 0.87 -32.45
C GLU A 23 -24.22 1.81 -32.63
N SER A 24 -23.49 2.11 -31.56
CA SER A 24 -22.20 2.78 -31.65
C SER A 24 -21.11 1.79 -32.14
N LYS A 25 -21.00 1.63 -33.47
CA LYS A 25 -19.96 0.83 -34.14
C LYS A 25 -18.56 1.47 -34.00
N ALA A 26 -17.96 1.37 -32.83
CA ALA A 26 -16.56 1.70 -32.60
C ALA A 26 -15.65 0.56 -33.13
N GLN A 27 -15.17 0.69 -34.37
CA GLN A 27 -14.25 -0.27 -34.99
C GLN A 27 -12.93 -0.40 -34.22
N THR A 28 -12.72 -1.55 -33.57
CA THR A 28 -11.37 -2.01 -33.19
C THR A 28 -10.60 -2.40 -34.44
N LYS A 29 -9.89 -1.45 -35.06
CA LYS A 29 -8.94 -1.75 -36.15
C LYS A 29 -7.87 -2.72 -35.65
N ALA A 30 -7.93 -3.96 -36.12
CA ALA A 30 -6.89 -4.96 -35.89
C ALA A 30 -5.54 -4.44 -36.41
N ARG A 31 -4.57 -4.28 -35.51
CA ARG A 31 -3.20 -3.87 -35.83
C ARG A 31 -2.53 -4.96 -36.67
N LYS A 32 -2.43 -4.75 -37.99
CA LYS A 32 -1.67 -5.63 -38.88
C LYS A 32 -0.23 -5.76 -38.33
N ARG A 33 0.17 -6.99 -38.00
CA ARG A 33 1.57 -7.31 -37.71
C ARG A 33 2.35 -7.22 -39.02
N SER A 34 3.39 -6.39 -39.06
CA SER A 34 4.33 -6.35 -40.18
C SER A 34 5.04 -7.70 -40.30
N PRO A 35 5.21 -8.25 -41.52
CA PRO A 35 5.96 -9.49 -41.69
C PRO A 35 7.44 -9.25 -41.34
N LYS A 36 7.96 -9.99 -40.35
CA LYS A 36 9.40 -10.00 -40.06
C LYS A 36 10.10 -10.71 -41.21
N LYS A 37 10.85 -9.96 -42.01
CA LYS A 37 11.54 -10.45 -43.20
C LYS A 37 12.64 -11.44 -42.79
N THR A 38 12.42 -12.73 -43.04
CA THR A 38 13.49 -13.73 -43.03
C THR A 38 14.42 -13.44 -44.20
N SER A 39 15.71 -13.22 -43.92
CA SER A 39 16.77 -13.31 -44.91
C SER A 39 17.61 -14.56 -44.61
N GLU A 40 17.46 -15.55 -45.48
CA GLU A 40 18.26 -16.78 -45.49
C GLU A 40 19.32 -16.69 -46.61
N LYS A 41 20.40 -17.47 -46.49
CA LYS A 41 21.57 -17.56 -47.39
C LYS A 41 22.52 -16.33 -47.32
N THR A 42 23.83 -16.50 -47.47
CA THR A 42 24.55 -17.55 -48.21
C THR A 42 25.78 -18.10 -47.49
N VAL A 43 25.96 -19.43 -47.56
CA VAL A 43 27.21 -20.16 -47.25
C VAL A 43 28.06 -20.22 -48.52
N ASN A 44 29.39 -20.06 -48.42
CA ASN A 44 30.33 -20.94 -49.14
C ASN A 44 31.77 -20.86 -48.59
N PRO A 45 32.62 -21.88 -48.84
CA PRO A 45 33.74 -22.23 -47.97
C PRO A 45 35.12 -22.11 -48.65
N ARG A 46 36.21 -22.30 -47.89
CA ARG A 46 37.35 -23.08 -48.41
C ARG A 46 38.30 -23.69 -47.35
N GLU A 47 38.51 -24.99 -47.54
CA GLU A 47 39.70 -25.84 -47.33
C GLU A 47 40.49 -25.91 -46.00
N GLU A 48 40.74 -27.17 -45.65
CA GLU A 48 41.60 -27.69 -44.59
C GLU A 48 43.09 -27.50 -44.91
N THR A 49 43.92 -27.39 -43.87
CA THR A 49 45.14 -28.24 -43.81
C THR A 49 45.51 -28.55 -42.35
N GLN A 50 45.23 -29.79 -41.93
CA GLN A 50 45.96 -30.51 -40.88
C GLN A 50 47.00 -31.44 -41.57
N PRO A 51 47.99 -32.07 -40.89
CA PRO A 51 48.08 -32.30 -39.44
C PRO A 51 49.47 -32.08 -38.79
N SER A 52 49.50 -32.04 -37.45
CA SER A 52 50.42 -32.88 -36.66
C SER A 52 49.89 -33.10 -35.24
N LYS A 53 50.23 -34.25 -34.64
CA LYS A 53 49.68 -34.77 -33.37
C LYS A 53 50.46 -34.24 -32.15
N THR A 54 49.74 -34.01 -31.04
CA THR A 54 50.12 -34.49 -29.69
C THR A 54 48.84 -34.73 -28.86
N GLU A 55 48.80 -35.79 -28.06
CA GLU A 55 47.68 -36.14 -27.17
C GLU A 55 47.54 -35.21 -25.95
N PRO A 56 46.32 -35.02 -25.43
CA PRO A 56 46.08 -34.71 -24.03
C PRO A 56 45.30 -35.82 -23.32
N ALA A 57 45.76 -36.21 -22.12
CA ALA A 57 45.11 -37.23 -21.31
C ALA A 57 43.93 -36.69 -20.45
N THR A 58 43.01 -37.62 -20.19
CA THR A 58 41.74 -37.59 -19.46
C THR A 58 41.71 -36.83 -18.11
N GLY A 59 40.58 -36.18 -17.79
CA GLY A 59 40.19 -35.79 -16.40
C GLY A 59 39.61 -36.96 -15.58
N PRO A 60 39.04 -36.77 -14.36
CA PRO A 60 38.22 -35.61 -13.96
C PRO A 60 38.41 -35.01 -12.52
N ILE A 61 37.65 -33.93 -12.29
CA ILE A 61 37.25 -33.10 -11.11
C ILE A 61 36.80 -33.93 -9.85
N PRO A 62 36.70 -33.45 -8.55
CA PRO A 62 36.73 -32.09 -7.94
C PRO A 62 37.49 -31.88 -6.57
N GLN A 63 37.60 -30.63 -6.06
CA GLN A 63 36.88 -30.09 -4.87
C GLN A 63 37.50 -28.81 -4.22
N LYS A 64 36.63 -28.04 -3.53
CA LYS A 64 36.91 -26.75 -2.86
C LYS A 64 37.84 -26.88 -1.66
N LYS A 65 38.68 -25.86 -1.44
CA LYS A 65 39.56 -25.70 -0.28
C LYS A 65 39.01 -24.66 0.71
N ASN A 66 39.31 -24.88 2.01
CA ASN A 66 39.08 -24.04 3.19
C ASN A 66 37.67 -24.07 3.83
N GLN A 67 37.44 -25.11 4.64
CA GLN A 67 36.71 -24.98 5.91
C GLN A 67 37.51 -24.07 6.89
N ARG A 68 36.81 -23.42 7.82
CA ARG A 68 37.41 -22.69 8.95
C ARG A 68 37.01 -23.39 10.25
N SER A 69 37.99 -23.83 11.02
CA SER A 69 37.79 -24.56 12.28
C SER A 69 37.38 -23.63 13.44
N GLY A 70 36.58 -24.14 14.39
CA GLY A 70 36.67 -23.73 15.80
C GLY A 70 37.98 -24.28 16.41
N ASP A 71 38.42 -23.92 17.62
CA ASP A 71 37.76 -23.22 18.72
C ASP A 71 38.86 -22.61 19.66
N SER A 72 38.65 -21.95 20.81
CA SER A 72 37.47 -21.80 21.69
C SER A 72 37.47 -20.51 22.55
N LEU A 73 36.33 -20.25 23.18
CA LEU A 73 36.08 -19.66 24.52
C LEU A 73 37.10 -18.71 25.18
N GLN A 74 36.63 -17.51 25.55
CA GLN A 74 36.56 -17.14 26.99
C GLN A 74 35.46 -16.11 27.28
N GLU A 75 34.91 -16.18 28.50
CA GLU A 75 33.75 -15.40 28.96
C GLU A 75 34.04 -13.91 29.17
N THR A 76 33.00 -13.07 29.04
CA THR A 76 32.76 -12.06 30.09
C THR A 76 31.25 -11.82 30.27
N ARG A 77 30.81 -11.84 31.53
CA ARG A 77 29.41 -11.76 31.92
C ARG A 77 28.92 -10.31 31.90
N ASN A 78 27.75 -10.05 31.32
CA ASN A 78 26.83 -9.03 31.85
C ASN A 78 25.40 -9.22 31.30
N SER A 79 24.72 -10.26 31.79
CA SER A 79 23.28 -10.43 31.56
C SER A 79 22.50 -9.63 32.59
N GLN A 80 22.26 -8.34 32.34
CA GLN A 80 21.22 -7.62 33.07
C GLN A 80 19.85 -8.09 32.57
N LYS A 81 19.28 -8.98 33.38
CA LYS A 81 17.90 -9.44 33.35
C LYS A 81 16.96 -8.24 33.46
N ILE A 82 16.47 -7.73 32.33
CA ILE A 82 15.32 -6.83 32.30
C ILE A 82 14.08 -7.73 32.33
N GLU A 83 13.40 -7.74 33.47
CA GLU A 83 12.12 -8.42 33.63
C GLU A 83 11.05 -7.66 32.83
N ALA A 84 10.36 -8.36 31.92
CA ALA A 84 9.26 -7.78 31.18
C ALA A 84 8.06 -7.54 32.12
N PRO A 85 7.51 -6.31 32.20
CA PRO A 85 6.19 -6.09 32.77
C PRO A 85 5.15 -6.61 31.79
N LEU A 86 4.27 -7.49 32.26
CA LEU A 86 3.03 -7.77 31.55
C LEU A 86 2.13 -6.52 31.59
N SER A 87 1.48 -6.24 30.46
CA SER A 87 0.15 -5.61 30.37
C SER A 87 -0.15 -4.39 31.26
N GLU A 88 0.13 -3.19 30.74
CA GLU A 88 -0.68 -2.02 31.06
C GLU A 88 -1.17 -1.35 29.77
N GLY A 89 -2.43 -1.66 29.41
CA GLY A 89 -3.22 -0.73 28.61
C GLY A 89 -3.77 0.38 29.51
N VAL A 90 -4.08 1.54 28.91
CA VAL A 90 -4.65 2.73 29.56
C VAL A 90 -3.65 3.70 30.23
N GLU A 91 -2.76 4.32 29.45
CA GLU A 91 -2.25 5.68 29.74
C GLU A 91 -2.09 6.54 28.47
N ASN A 92 -3.21 7.12 27.98
CA ASN A 92 -3.28 8.37 27.19
C ASN A 92 -4.71 8.75 26.72
N SER A 93 -5.76 8.15 27.30
CA SER A 93 -7.16 8.19 26.79
C SER A 93 -7.88 9.55 26.84
N GLY A 94 -7.16 10.63 27.15
CA GLY A 94 -7.64 12.02 27.16
C GLY A 94 -6.97 12.96 26.14
N LYS A 95 -5.88 12.56 25.47
CA LYS A 95 -5.14 13.45 24.54
C LYS A 95 -5.63 13.34 23.08
N TYR A 96 -5.81 12.11 22.61
CA TYR A 96 -6.18 11.86 21.21
C TYR A 96 -7.69 11.63 21.09
N LYS A 97 -8.30 12.35 20.15
CA LYS A 97 -9.75 12.31 19.90
C LYS A 97 -10.10 11.31 18.81
N TYR A 98 -9.20 11.10 17.86
CA TYR A 98 -9.38 10.23 16.71
C TYR A 98 -8.46 9.01 16.84
N LEU A 99 -9.04 7.83 16.72
CA LEU A 99 -8.32 6.56 16.71
C LEU A 99 -8.76 5.75 15.49
N TYR A 100 -7.79 5.28 14.73
CA TYR A 100 -7.96 4.32 13.64
C TYR A 100 -7.07 3.11 13.91
N GLU A 101 -7.61 1.92 13.73
CA GLU A 101 -6.85 0.67 13.76
C GLU A 101 -7.18 -0.16 12.51
N PHE A 102 -6.16 -0.77 11.94
CA PHE A 102 -6.29 -1.77 10.89
C PHE A 102 -5.49 -3.01 11.28
N GLU A 103 -6.14 -4.16 11.27
CA GLU A 103 -5.52 -5.46 11.48
C GLU A 103 -5.61 -6.26 10.19
N SER A 104 -4.47 -6.73 9.69
CA SER A 104 -4.38 -7.57 8.50
C SER A 104 -4.20 -9.04 8.88
N PRO A 105 -4.52 -10.00 8.00
CA PRO A 105 -4.21 -11.40 8.24
C PRO A 105 -2.71 -11.66 8.43
N LYS A 106 -2.37 -12.68 9.23
CA LYS A 106 -1.00 -13.04 9.67
C LYS A 106 0.04 -13.32 8.55
N HIS A 107 -0.36 -13.30 7.28
CA HIS A 107 0.53 -13.52 6.13
C HIS A 107 1.05 -12.23 5.49
N PHE A 108 0.45 -11.07 5.80
CA PHE A 108 0.93 -9.78 5.31
C PHE A 108 2.16 -9.29 6.08
N TYR A 109 3.00 -8.49 5.42
CA TYR A 109 4.23 -7.95 6.02
C TYR A 109 3.95 -6.93 7.13
N ILE A 110 2.87 -6.15 7.00
CA ILE A 110 2.40 -5.23 8.05
C ILE A 110 1.13 -5.84 8.63
N THR A 111 1.20 -6.29 9.89
CA THR A 111 0.16 -7.08 10.55
C THR A 111 -0.89 -6.22 11.23
N ARG A 112 -0.48 -5.07 11.77
CA ARG A 112 -1.37 -4.08 12.39
C ARG A 112 -0.86 -2.68 12.12
N ILE A 113 -1.79 -1.72 12.06
CA ILE A 113 -1.53 -0.28 11.99
C ILE A 113 -2.50 0.41 12.96
N GLN A 114 -2.02 1.38 13.71
CA GLN A 114 -2.78 2.20 14.64
C GLN A 114 -2.40 3.67 14.40
N ILE A 115 -3.39 4.54 14.21
CA ILE A 115 -3.22 5.98 14.06
C ILE A 115 -4.01 6.65 15.18
N GLU A 116 -3.34 7.50 15.95
CA GLU A 116 -3.92 8.34 16.99
C GLU A 116 -3.63 9.80 16.65
N HIS A 117 -4.65 10.68 16.68
CA HIS A 117 -4.41 12.12 16.55
C HIS A 117 -5.44 13.00 17.29
N ASP A 118 -5.05 14.26 17.50
CA ASP A 118 -5.90 15.34 18.00
C ASP A 118 -6.61 16.10 16.85
N GLU A 119 -7.40 17.11 17.18
CA GLU A 119 -8.10 17.98 16.20
C GLU A 119 -7.16 18.81 15.33
N SER A 120 -5.91 19.02 15.75
CA SER A 120 -4.88 19.67 14.94
C SER A 120 -4.15 18.72 14.00
N GLY A 121 -4.46 17.41 14.06
CA GLY A 121 -3.82 16.35 13.29
C GLY A 121 -2.48 15.88 13.85
N LYS A 122 -2.10 16.33 15.05
CA LYS A 122 -0.87 15.87 15.70
C LYS A 122 -1.15 14.58 16.46
N GLY A 123 -0.20 13.66 16.41
CA GLY A 123 -0.25 12.43 17.19
C GLY A 123 0.82 11.45 16.76
N LYS A 124 0.46 10.17 16.62
CA LYS A 124 1.39 9.09 16.26
C LYS A 124 0.76 8.07 15.32
N ILE A 125 1.60 7.40 14.54
CA ILE A 125 1.30 6.13 13.88
C ILE A 125 2.14 5.04 14.54
N THR A 126 1.51 3.93 14.93
CA THR A 126 2.20 2.71 15.36
C THR A 126 1.89 1.60 14.36
N PHE A 127 2.88 0.84 13.93
CA PHE A 127 2.68 -0.32 13.05
C PHE A 127 3.58 -1.48 13.42
N TRP A 128 3.08 -2.69 13.16
CA TRP A 128 3.73 -3.95 13.49
C TRP A 128 4.15 -4.64 12.19
N LYS A 129 5.41 -5.06 12.11
CA LYS A 129 5.97 -5.78 10.97
C LYS A 129 6.10 -7.26 11.32
N LYS A 130 5.73 -8.14 10.41
CA LYS A 130 5.68 -9.60 10.65
C LYS A 130 7.01 -10.19 11.13
N ASP A 131 8.13 -9.64 10.67
CA ASP A 131 9.48 -10.13 10.94
C ASP A 131 10.18 -9.35 12.07
N LEU A 132 9.45 -8.50 12.81
CA LEU A 132 9.91 -7.79 14.01
C LEU A 132 8.90 -8.02 15.15
N ASP A 133 9.38 -8.45 16.31
CA ASP A 133 8.53 -8.59 17.51
C ASP A 133 8.23 -7.24 18.19
N GLU A 134 8.86 -6.15 17.71
CA GLU A 134 8.72 -4.78 18.22
C GLU A 134 7.73 -3.95 17.41
N GLU A 135 7.02 -3.05 18.09
CA GLU A 135 6.17 -2.04 17.45
C GLU A 135 7.01 -0.82 17.01
N ILE A 136 6.77 -0.31 15.81
CA ILE A 136 7.40 0.92 15.33
C ILE A 136 6.40 2.05 15.51
N SER A 137 6.74 3.06 16.32
CA SER A 137 5.89 4.21 16.59
C SER A 137 6.57 5.52 16.18
N GLU A 138 5.94 6.26 15.26
CA GLU A 138 6.45 7.50 14.68
C GLU A 138 5.47 8.66 14.95
N PRO A 139 5.96 9.87 15.26
CA PRO A 139 5.10 11.05 15.39
C PRO A 139 4.54 11.44 14.02
N ILE A 140 3.25 11.79 13.96
CA ILE A 140 2.58 12.28 12.75
C ILE A 140 2.00 13.66 12.95
N ASN A 141 1.89 14.38 11.83
CA ASN A 141 1.18 15.63 11.71
C ASN A 141 0.37 15.59 10.42
N LEU A 142 -0.95 15.40 10.50
CA LEU A 142 -1.81 15.30 9.32
C LEU A 142 -1.90 16.66 8.63
N SER A 143 -1.91 16.66 7.29
CA SER A 143 -2.13 17.90 6.55
C SER A 143 -3.55 18.44 6.77
N LYS A 144 -3.72 19.75 6.59
CA LYS A 144 -5.05 20.40 6.66
C LYS A 144 -6.04 19.74 5.70
N THR A 145 -5.60 19.40 4.49
CA THR A 145 -6.37 18.69 3.46
C THR A 145 -6.86 17.33 3.95
N ALA A 146 -6.00 16.55 4.61
CA ALA A 146 -6.35 15.24 5.16
C ALA A 146 -7.37 15.36 6.31
N LEU A 147 -7.17 16.34 7.21
CA LEU A 147 -8.09 16.63 8.32
C LEU A 147 -9.48 17.08 7.83
N GLU A 148 -9.54 17.93 6.81
CA GLU A 148 -10.82 18.39 6.24
C GLU A 148 -11.63 17.23 5.64
N LYS A 149 -10.97 16.28 4.96
CA LYS A 149 -11.61 15.04 4.49
C LYS A 149 -12.10 14.17 5.66
N ILE A 150 -11.24 13.90 6.65
CA ILE A 150 -11.60 13.10 7.83
C ILE A 150 -12.82 13.70 8.55
N ASN A 151 -12.77 15.00 8.83
CA ASN A 151 -13.83 15.70 9.57
C ASN A 151 -15.15 15.75 8.80
N SER A 152 -15.12 16.04 7.50
CA SER A 152 -16.34 16.02 6.67
C SER A 152 -16.97 14.62 6.58
N LEU A 153 -16.15 13.56 6.57
CA LEU A 153 -16.64 12.18 6.61
C LEU A 153 -17.25 11.82 7.98
N PHE A 154 -16.63 12.16 9.10
CA PHE A 154 -17.22 11.97 10.43
C PHE A 154 -18.54 12.76 10.62
N GLN A 155 -18.62 13.97 10.06
CA GLN A 155 -19.85 14.77 10.03
C GLN A 155 -20.95 14.14 9.18
N ALA A 156 -20.63 13.68 7.96
CA ALA A 156 -21.57 12.99 7.06
C ALA A 156 -22.07 11.63 7.63
N LEU A 157 -21.26 11.00 8.48
CA LEU A 157 -21.65 9.83 9.26
C LEU A 157 -22.55 10.15 10.47
N ASN A 158 -22.60 11.41 10.90
CA ASN A 158 -23.12 11.84 12.22
C ASN A 158 -22.58 10.94 13.34
N PHE A 159 -21.28 10.63 13.27
CA PHE A 159 -20.71 9.40 13.84
C PHE A 159 -21.05 9.18 15.32
N LEU A 160 -20.86 10.20 16.16
CA LEU A 160 -21.08 10.16 17.61
C LEU A 160 -22.54 10.08 18.06
N ASN A 161 -23.50 10.40 17.18
CA ASN A 161 -24.94 10.36 17.50
C ASN A 161 -25.67 9.23 16.75
N SER A 162 -24.98 8.55 15.83
CA SER A 162 -25.48 7.37 15.12
C SER A 162 -25.25 6.11 15.96
N ASN A 163 -26.15 5.13 15.82
CA ASN A 163 -26.00 3.76 16.35
C ASN A 163 -25.85 2.72 15.23
N GLU A 164 -25.62 3.16 13.99
CA GLU A 164 -25.58 2.30 12.80
C GLU A 164 -24.29 1.46 12.73
N GLU A 165 -24.42 0.14 12.67
CA GLU A 165 -23.31 -0.75 12.39
C GLU A 165 -22.92 -0.68 10.90
N TYR A 166 -21.63 -0.48 10.62
CA TYR A 166 -21.15 -0.30 9.25
C TYR A 166 -20.80 -1.61 8.53
N GLN A 167 -20.74 -2.74 9.24
CA GLN A 167 -20.44 -4.03 8.63
C GLN A 167 -21.58 -4.47 7.69
N SER A 168 -21.26 -4.80 6.44
CA SER A 168 -22.22 -5.39 5.51
C SER A 168 -22.68 -6.76 5.99
N THR A 169 -23.99 -6.98 5.91
CA THR A 169 -24.65 -8.27 6.18
C THR A 169 -24.45 -9.27 5.03
N GLU A 170 -24.29 -8.79 3.80
CA GLU A 170 -24.09 -9.63 2.61
C GLU A 170 -22.62 -10.02 2.38
N ARG A 171 -21.66 -9.18 2.79
CA ARG A 171 -20.26 -9.32 2.42
C ARG A 171 -19.33 -9.32 3.61
N ASN A 172 -18.53 -10.39 3.71
CA ASN A 172 -17.48 -10.54 4.70
C ASN A 172 -16.12 -10.72 4.00
N TYR A 173 -15.25 -9.71 4.14
CA TYR A 173 -13.89 -9.70 3.60
C TYR A 173 -12.83 -9.70 4.72
N SER A 174 -13.05 -10.44 5.81
CA SER A 174 -12.08 -10.59 6.92
C SER A 174 -10.66 -10.98 6.47
N HIS A 175 -10.54 -11.72 5.35
CA HIS A 175 -9.27 -12.08 4.72
C HIS A 175 -8.54 -10.91 4.01
N LEU A 176 -9.13 -9.72 3.94
CA LEU A 176 -8.49 -8.47 3.54
C LEU A 176 -8.11 -7.59 4.74
N GLY A 177 -8.41 -8.05 5.96
CA GLY A 177 -8.21 -7.32 7.20
C GLY A 177 -9.50 -6.67 7.73
N THR A 178 -9.41 -6.17 8.96
CA THR A 178 -10.51 -5.53 9.67
C THR A 178 -10.10 -4.13 10.08
N THR A 179 -11.02 -3.18 9.94
CA THR A 179 -10.84 -1.78 10.33
C THR A 179 -11.68 -1.47 11.55
N LYS A 180 -11.09 -0.78 12.52
CA LYS A 180 -11.78 -0.20 13.67
C LYS A 180 -11.54 1.31 13.67
N ILE A 181 -12.61 2.08 13.83
CA ILE A 181 -12.59 3.54 13.89
C ILE A 181 -13.25 3.94 15.19
N SER A 182 -12.58 4.79 15.97
CA SER A 182 -13.12 5.37 17.19
C SER A 182 -12.95 6.90 17.19
N LEU A 183 -13.96 7.58 17.74
CA LEU A 183 -13.95 9.02 17.96
C LEU A 183 -14.41 9.29 19.39
N LYS A 184 -13.63 10.12 20.10
CA LYS A 184 -13.84 10.48 21.49
C LYS A 184 -13.88 12.00 21.65
N THR A 185 -14.90 12.47 22.34
CA THR A 185 -15.01 13.83 22.88
C THR A 185 -15.16 13.75 24.41
N PRO A 186 -15.11 14.86 25.15
CA PRO A 186 -15.35 14.85 26.60
C PRO A 186 -16.75 14.34 26.99
N GLU A 187 -17.74 14.40 26.07
CA GLU A 187 -19.13 14.02 26.33
C GLU A 187 -19.51 12.64 25.78
N LYS A 188 -18.89 12.21 24.67
CA LYS A 188 -19.30 11.01 23.92
C LYS A 188 -18.09 10.28 23.36
N GLU A 189 -18.14 8.96 23.41
CA GLU A 189 -17.19 8.08 22.75
C GLU A 189 -17.96 7.07 21.90
N ARG A 190 -17.45 6.79 20.69
CA ARG A 190 -17.97 5.72 19.84
C ARG A 190 -16.83 4.99 19.16
N SER A 191 -16.90 3.67 19.14
CA SER A 191 -16.05 2.78 18.34
C SER A 191 -16.91 1.91 17.44
N VAL A 192 -16.48 1.68 16.21
CA VAL A 192 -17.10 0.74 15.26
C VAL A 192 -16.01 -0.12 14.61
N GLN A 193 -16.35 -1.37 14.26
CA GLN A 193 -15.43 -2.31 13.62
C GLN A 193 -16.12 -2.96 12.41
N PHE A 194 -15.42 -3.04 11.28
CA PHE A 194 -15.92 -3.66 10.04
C PHE A 194 -14.76 -4.07 9.13
N ASN A 195 -14.96 -5.13 8.35
CA ASN A 195 -14.07 -5.47 7.22
C ASN A 195 -14.60 -4.91 5.90
N TRP A 196 -15.91 -4.75 5.76
CA TRP A 196 -16.55 -4.15 4.61
C TRP A 196 -17.78 -3.35 5.01
N SER A 197 -17.93 -2.17 4.42
CA SER A 197 -19.14 -1.36 4.56
C SER A 197 -19.73 -1.03 3.21
N GLU A 198 -21.05 -1.06 3.12
CA GLU A 198 -21.82 -0.54 1.98
C GLU A 198 -22.01 0.97 2.04
N ARG A 199 -21.93 1.55 3.24
CA ARG A 199 -22.01 3.00 3.42
C ARG A 199 -20.76 3.67 2.84
N LYS A 200 -20.98 4.56 1.88
CA LYS A 200 -19.92 5.20 1.09
C LYS A 200 -18.98 6.02 1.97
N GLU A 201 -19.53 6.73 2.95
CA GLU A 201 -18.78 7.61 3.83
C GLU A 201 -17.91 6.81 4.83
N ALA A 202 -18.43 5.70 5.36
CA ALA A 202 -17.69 4.81 6.26
C ALA A 202 -16.52 4.13 5.53
N ARG A 203 -16.75 3.69 4.28
CA ARG A 203 -15.70 3.14 3.41
C ARG A 203 -14.65 4.20 3.07
N ALA A 204 -15.07 5.39 2.65
CA ALA A 204 -14.17 6.50 2.32
C ALA A 204 -13.33 6.95 3.53
N LEU A 205 -13.88 6.91 4.75
CA LEU A 205 -13.14 7.22 5.97
C LEU A 205 -12.06 6.17 6.26
N ALA A 206 -12.40 4.89 6.16
CA ALA A 206 -11.41 3.81 6.27
C ALA A 206 -10.32 3.91 5.19
N ASP A 207 -10.70 4.25 3.96
CA ASP A 207 -9.76 4.41 2.84
C ASP A 207 -8.84 5.62 3.03
N GLU A 208 -9.33 6.77 3.51
CA GLU A 208 -8.47 7.93 3.77
C GLU A 208 -7.44 7.64 4.87
N TYR A 209 -7.82 6.94 5.95
CA TYR A 209 -6.85 6.48 6.94
C TYR A 209 -5.85 5.45 6.41
N ARG A 210 -6.24 4.57 5.47
CA ARG A 210 -5.28 3.68 4.76
C ARG A 210 -4.29 4.48 3.94
N LYS A 211 -4.73 5.55 3.27
CA LYS A 211 -3.85 6.43 2.49
C LYS A 211 -2.87 7.20 3.37
N ILE A 212 -3.32 7.66 4.54
CA ILE A 212 -2.47 8.27 5.57
C ILE A 212 -1.45 7.23 6.06
N SER A 213 -1.90 6.02 6.39
CA SER A 213 -1.04 4.92 6.83
C SER A 213 0.07 4.64 5.81
N ASN A 214 -0.31 4.41 4.55
CA ASN A 214 0.63 4.21 3.44
C ASN A 214 1.64 5.36 3.36
N GLN A 215 1.17 6.61 3.39
CA GLN A 215 2.01 7.79 3.28
C GLN A 215 3.09 7.85 4.36
N PHE A 216 2.73 7.67 5.64
CA PHE A 216 3.71 7.73 6.74
C PHE A 216 4.63 6.50 6.79
N ILE A 217 4.10 5.30 6.52
CA ILE A 217 4.91 4.08 6.42
C ILE A 217 5.94 4.21 5.28
N TRP A 218 5.57 4.77 4.12
CA TRP A 218 6.53 5.01 3.03
C TRP A 218 7.58 6.04 3.39
N GLN A 219 7.23 7.12 4.09
CA GLN A 219 8.22 8.09 4.57
C GLN A 219 9.22 7.43 5.52
N PHE A 220 8.75 6.61 6.45
CA PHE A 220 9.60 5.81 7.35
C PHE A 220 10.51 4.85 6.58
N GLU A 221 9.99 4.01 5.67
CA GLU A 221 10.82 3.04 4.93
C GLU A 221 11.88 3.72 4.05
N ILE A 222 11.55 4.88 3.46
CA ILE A 222 12.48 5.70 2.68
C ILE A 222 13.60 6.26 3.58
N ASN A 223 13.28 6.82 4.74
CA ASN A 223 14.27 7.35 5.68
C ASN A 223 15.18 6.22 6.21
N LEU A 224 14.60 5.09 6.62
CA LEU A 224 15.34 3.93 7.11
C LEU A 224 16.30 3.38 6.05
N ALA A 225 15.86 3.29 4.78
CA ALA A 225 16.71 2.83 3.68
C ALA A 225 17.79 3.85 3.30
N ARG A 226 17.49 5.16 3.32
CA ARG A 226 18.47 6.24 3.12
C ARG A 226 19.66 6.13 4.07
N GLU A 227 19.43 5.66 5.29
CA GLU A 227 20.45 5.52 6.33
C GLU A 227 21.14 4.14 6.29
N ASN A 228 20.38 3.06 6.13
CA ASN A 228 20.89 1.70 6.34
C ASN A 228 21.09 0.89 5.05
N GLN A 229 20.33 1.17 3.99
CA GLN A 229 20.37 0.42 2.72
C GLN A 229 20.15 1.33 1.48
N PRO A 230 21.05 2.32 1.21
CA PRO A 230 20.80 3.34 0.18
C PRO A 230 20.57 2.77 -1.23
N LEU A 231 21.13 1.59 -1.51
CA LEU A 231 20.96 0.87 -2.78
C LEU A 231 19.52 0.41 -3.06
N ASP A 232 18.66 0.33 -2.04
CA ASP A 232 17.25 -0.04 -2.21
C ASP A 232 16.34 1.15 -2.61
N ALA A 233 16.83 2.39 -2.47
CA ALA A 233 16.09 3.61 -2.81
C ALA A 233 15.41 3.59 -4.21
N PRO A 234 16.00 3.03 -5.29
CA PRO A 234 15.33 2.93 -6.59
C PRO A 234 14.00 2.15 -6.52
N ARG A 235 13.99 1.01 -5.80
CA ARG A 235 12.81 0.16 -5.63
C ARG A 235 11.73 0.87 -4.81
N LEU A 236 12.13 1.65 -3.80
CA LEU A 236 11.21 2.44 -2.98
C LEU A 236 10.57 3.57 -3.79
N MET A 237 11.33 4.24 -4.67
CA MET A 237 10.78 5.27 -5.58
C MET A 237 9.78 4.66 -6.58
N ASP A 238 10.07 3.49 -7.16
CA ASP A 238 9.16 2.80 -8.08
C ASP A 238 7.86 2.37 -7.39
N ARG A 239 7.94 1.96 -6.12
CA ARG A 239 6.77 1.69 -5.29
C ARG A 239 5.98 2.97 -5.03
N LEU A 240 6.62 4.04 -4.58
CA LEU A 240 5.95 5.32 -4.29
C LEU A 240 5.23 5.90 -5.53
N ASP A 241 5.86 5.86 -6.70
CA ASP A 241 5.22 6.19 -7.99
C ASP A 241 3.93 5.38 -8.22
N SER A 242 3.95 4.08 -7.89
CA SER A 242 2.78 3.19 -7.92
C SER A 242 1.65 3.64 -6.97
N TYR A 243 1.98 4.02 -5.73
CA TYR A 243 0.99 4.53 -4.75
C TYR A 243 0.39 5.87 -5.20
N LEU A 244 1.21 6.77 -5.74
CA LEU A 244 0.74 8.06 -6.29
C LEU A 244 -0.19 7.84 -7.48
N LYS A 245 0.15 6.94 -8.42
CA LYS A 245 -0.69 6.59 -9.58
C LYS A 245 -2.01 5.93 -9.20
N ARG A 246 -2.06 5.16 -8.10
CA ARG A 246 -3.29 4.55 -7.58
C ARG A 246 -4.12 5.47 -6.67
N ASN A 247 -3.68 6.71 -6.41
CA ASN A 247 -4.30 7.61 -5.43
C ASN A 247 -4.36 6.98 -4.02
N GLU A 248 -3.29 6.29 -3.62
CA GLU A 248 -3.15 5.59 -2.34
C GLU A 248 -2.32 6.39 -1.30
N ILE A 249 -2.03 7.66 -1.59
CA ILE A 249 -1.40 8.66 -0.71
C ILE A 249 -2.46 9.71 -0.37
N SER A 250 -2.52 10.18 0.88
CA SER A 250 -3.59 11.09 1.36
C SER A 250 -3.36 12.52 0.89
N ASP A 251 -2.14 13.01 1.09
CA ASP A 251 -1.68 14.32 0.62
C ASP A 251 -0.27 14.23 0.02
N PRO A 252 -0.16 14.06 -1.32
CA PRO A 252 1.14 14.04 -1.99
C PRO A 252 1.98 15.29 -1.78
N LEU A 253 1.39 16.47 -1.51
CA LEU A 253 2.15 17.71 -1.28
C LEU A 253 2.99 17.61 0.00
N GLN A 254 2.51 16.88 1.01
CA GLN A 254 3.24 16.64 2.25
C GLN A 254 4.54 15.83 2.05
N MET A 255 4.66 15.09 0.94
CA MET A 255 5.86 14.33 0.61
C MET A 255 6.95 15.15 -0.08
N LEU A 256 6.65 16.39 -0.51
CA LEU A 256 7.60 17.23 -1.24
C LEU A 256 8.92 17.49 -0.49
N PRO A 257 8.95 17.83 0.82
CA PRO A 257 10.21 18.08 1.52
C PRO A 257 11.15 16.86 1.49
N LEU A 258 10.62 15.67 1.80
CA LEU A 258 11.37 14.41 1.74
C LEU A 258 11.89 14.14 0.32
N LEU A 259 11.04 14.31 -0.70
CA LEU A 259 11.45 14.07 -2.09
C LEU A 259 12.52 15.08 -2.55
N GLU A 260 12.47 16.33 -2.09
CA GLU A 260 13.48 17.35 -2.40
C GLU A 260 14.82 17.10 -1.68
N GLU A 261 14.81 16.55 -0.46
CA GLU A 261 16.02 16.02 0.18
C GLU A 261 16.65 14.90 -0.66
N LEU A 262 15.85 13.90 -1.06
CA LEU A 262 16.34 12.74 -1.84
C LEU A 262 16.92 13.13 -3.20
N VAL A 263 16.43 14.19 -3.86
CA VAL A 263 17.00 14.68 -5.12
C VAL A 263 18.47 15.09 -4.96
N ASN A 264 18.83 15.63 -3.79
CA ASN A 264 20.16 16.17 -3.50
C ASN A 264 21.04 15.20 -2.70
N ASP A 265 20.49 14.07 -2.22
CA ASP A 265 21.22 13.11 -1.40
C ASP A 265 22.20 12.25 -2.23
N GLU A 266 23.48 12.54 -2.12
CA GLU A 266 24.54 11.81 -2.82
C GLU A 266 24.73 10.36 -2.36
N ARG A 267 24.17 9.98 -1.20
CA ARG A 267 24.25 8.60 -0.66
C ARG A 267 23.41 7.61 -1.46
N ILE A 268 22.31 8.07 -2.07
CA ILE A 268 21.40 7.21 -2.85
C ILE A 268 21.78 7.19 -4.34
N PRO A 269 21.53 6.06 -5.05
CA PRO A 269 21.83 5.95 -6.48
C PRO A 269 21.23 7.07 -7.33
N LEU A 270 21.97 7.54 -8.35
CA LEU A 270 21.53 8.60 -9.27
C LEU A 270 20.18 8.30 -9.93
N ILE A 271 19.87 7.03 -10.20
CA ILE A 271 18.57 6.60 -10.74
C ILE A 271 17.41 6.90 -9.76
N ALA A 272 17.62 6.76 -8.46
CA ALA A 272 16.64 7.09 -7.42
C ALA A 272 16.47 8.61 -7.30
N ARG A 273 17.55 9.39 -7.27
CA ARG A 273 17.51 10.86 -7.28
C ARG A 273 16.72 11.41 -8.48
N ASN A 274 17.00 10.87 -9.66
CA ASN A 274 16.28 11.22 -10.89
C ASN A 274 14.81 10.78 -10.86
N HIS A 275 14.46 9.71 -10.15
CA HIS A 275 13.06 9.33 -9.93
C HIS A 275 12.39 10.32 -8.96
N ALA A 276 12.99 10.60 -7.80
CA ALA A 276 12.48 11.59 -6.84
C ALA A 276 12.21 12.93 -7.51
N LYS A 277 13.13 13.41 -8.37
CA LYS A 277 12.94 14.65 -9.17
C LYS A 277 11.70 14.60 -10.05
N ARG A 278 11.47 13.49 -10.77
CA ARG A 278 10.25 13.29 -11.59
C ARG A 278 8.99 13.32 -10.72
N LEU A 279 9.02 12.74 -9.53
CA LEU A 279 7.88 12.74 -8.60
C LEU A 279 7.59 14.15 -8.06
N VAL A 280 8.62 14.92 -7.68
CA VAL A 280 8.48 16.34 -7.29
C VAL A 280 7.79 17.14 -8.40
N GLU A 281 8.25 16.99 -9.65
CA GLU A 281 7.64 17.67 -10.80
C GLU A 281 6.19 17.23 -11.05
N GLN A 282 5.87 15.94 -10.91
CA GLN A 282 4.53 15.40 -11.11
C GLN A 282 3.54 15.87 -10.03
N ILE A 283 3.96 15.87 -8.76
CA ILE A 283 3.15 16.33 -7.63
C ILE A 283 2.87 17.84 -7.79
N LYS A 284 3.90 18.64 -8.11
CA LYS A 284 3.73 20.10 -8.33
C LYS A 284 2.85 20.45 -9.53
N LYS A 285 2.75 19.59 -10.55
CA LYS A 285 1.85 19.76 -11.72
C LYS A 285 0.39 19.35 -11.46
N THR A 286 0.12 18.68 -10.34
CA THR A 286 -1.22 18.21 -9.95
C THR A 286 -1.93 19.19 -9.00
N LYS A 287 -1.30 20.33 -8.72
CA LYS A 287 -1.84 21.48 -7.99
C LYS A 287 -2.73 22.33 -8.90
#